data_AF-A0A969XNZ9-F1
#
_entry.id   AF-A0A969XNZ9-F1
#
_cell.length_a   1.000
_cell.length_b   1.000
_cell.length_c   1.000
_cell.angle_alpha   90.00
_cell.angle_beta   90.00
_cell.angle_gamma   90.00
#
_symmetry.space_group_name_H-M   'P 1'
#
loop_
_entity.id
_entity.type
_entity.pdbx_description
1 polymer ?
#
loop_
_entity_poly.entity_id
_entity_poly.type
_entity_poly.pdbx_seq_one_letter_code
_entity_poly.pdbx_strand_id
1 'polypeptide(L)'
;MLAAILVAVLAATFALVMVAAVNGMQAVGRSDASAWRAAALNARALTAASAALRWRPAETAGSASGADGAGGAWRAAWSPAAAPAGVEAPRVDLVIESTWGAARRREQLTLELGVEQWASGVTCEGDAEIADELVVSGSGVTVGGCLRGREHVRFAAAGAVTADGRPADAVRGDLFPVAAVHGGAGIHARGAEIHEDDAAAEFPDDTDRHAGQPVVPEWLEGPSAELFAATGAAGAPLGDWYEDATVTLDSVPPPAGGLTYGGRCFLLPAVDEVVIEGSAAPAAGRLLFVVPGDAVVGRPGSTVEFDGGLVVRGRLTVRGAFVLAGPLHAGSLSVEAPTAVAVPPDWRSAPLSGASAPTVVERGG
;
A
#
# COMPACT_ATOMS: atom_id res chain seq x y z
N MET A 1 26.77 44.55 65.78
CA MET A 1 27.29 44.86 64.43
C MET A 1 27.79 43.61 63.71
N LEU A 2 28.75 42.86 64.27
CA LEU A 2 29.27 41.60 63.69
C LEU A 2 28.19 40.54 63.39
N ALA A 3 27.26 40.30 64.33
CA ALA A 3 26.18 39.34 64.13
C ALA A 3 25.23 39.74 62.98
N ALA A 4 24.95 41.03 62.79
CA ALA A 4 24.10 41.52 61.70
C ALA A 4 24.77 41.35 60.33
N ILE A 5 26.09 41.59 60.25
CA ILE A 5 26.89 41.35 59.04
C ILE A 5 26.92 39.86 58.70
N LEU A 6 27.12 39.00 59.69
CA LEU A 6 27.11 37.54 59.51
C LEU A 6 25.76 37.04 58.97
N VAL A 7 24.64 37.52 59.55
CA VAL A 7 23.29 37.19 59.10
C VAL A 7 23.04 37.68 57.67
N ALA A 8 23.48 38.90 57.33
CA ALA A 8 23.36 39.44 55.98
C ALA A 8 24.17 38.64 54.94
N VAL A 9 25.40 38.25 55.27
CA VAL A 9 26.24 37.40 54.42
C VAL A 9 25.58 36.03 54.23
N LEU A 10 25.09 35.40 55.30
CA LEU A 10 24.42 34.11 55.22
C LEU A 10 23.16 34.16 54.34
N ALA A 11 22.35 35.22 54.50
CA ALA A 11 21.16 35.46 53.70
C ALA A 11 21.51 35.69 52.21
N ALA A 12 22.57 36.45 51.91
CA ALA A 12 23.04 36.69 50.55
C ALA A 12 23.59 35.41 49.90
N THR A 13 24.36 34.61 50.63
CA THR A 13 24.85 33.30 50.15
C THR A 13 23.68 32.35 49.89
N PHE A 14 22.71 32.27 50.79
CA PHE A 14 21.52 31.45 50.61
C PHE A 14 20.70 31.89 49.38
N ALA A 15 20.47 33.19 49.21
CA ALA A 15 19.79 33.74 48.04
C ALA A 15 20.53 33.40 46.73
N LEU A 16 21.86 33.51 46.71
CA LEU A 16 22.67 33.15 45.55
C LEU A 16 22.59 31.66 45.22
N VAL A 17 22.66 30.79 46.22
CA VAL A 17 22.48 29.34 46.05
C VAL A 17 21.09 29.01 45.51
N MET A 18 20.04 29.64 46.03
CA MET A 18 18.67 29.45 45.54
C MET A 18 18.51 29.91 44.09
N VAL A 19 19.07 31.07 43.71
CA VAL A 19 19.06 31.53 42.31
C VAL A 19 19.85 30.57 41.40
N ALA A 20 21.01 30.09 41.84
CA ALA A 20 21.79 29.11 41.09
C ALA A 20 21.03 27.78 40.92
N ALA A 21 20.36 27.30 41.96
CA ALA A 21 19.55 26.08 41.92
C ALA A 21 18.34 26.22 40.98
N VAL A 22 17.63 27.35 41.04
CA VAL A 22 16.50 27.65 40.13
C VAL A 22 16.98 27.75 38.68
N ASN A 23 18.08 28.45 38.43
CA ASN A 23 18.68 28.55 37.10
C ASN A 23 19.14 27.17 36.59
N GLY A 24 19.70 26.34 37.46
CA GLY A 24 20.07 24.95 37.16
C GLY A 24 18.86 24.11 36.76
N MET A 25 17.79 24.12 37.56
CA MET A 25 16.54 23.40 37.24
C MET A 25 15.92 23.89 35.93
N GLN A 26 15.90 25.19 35.67
CA GLN A 26 15.42 25.76 34.41
C GLN A 26 16.30 25.39 33.21
N ALA A 27 17.62 25.25 33.41
CA ALA A 27 18.52 24.79 32.35
C ALA A 27 18.26 23.31 32.01
N VAL A 28 18.11 22.44 33.01
CA VAL A 28 17.73 21.03 32.82
C VAL A 28 16.38 20.92 32.11
N GLY A 29 15.35 21.62 32.59
CA GLY A 29 14.03 21.60 31.96
C GLY A 29 14.02 22.06 30.50
N ARG A 30 14.83 23.07 30.15
CA ARG A 30 15.01 23.50 28.75
C ARG A 30 15.75 22.46 27.90
N SER A 31 16.75 21.79 28.47
CA SER A 31 17.49 20.71 27.82
C SER A 31 16.57 19.52 27.52
N ASP A 32 15.79 19.08 28.51
CA ASP A 32 14.84 17.97 28.35
C ASP A 32 13.77 18.32 27.30
N ALA A 33 13.19 19.52 27.38
CA ALA A 33 12.22 19.97 26.39
C ALA A 33 12.82 20.01 24.97
N SER A 34 14.09 20.39 24.82
CA SER A 34 14.78 20.39 23.53
C SER A 34 15.04 18.97 23.03
N ALA A 35 15.40 18.05 23.92
CA ALA A 35 15.58 16.64 23.60
C ALA A 35 14.27 15.96 23.17
N TRP A 36 13.15 16.26 23.83
CA TRP A 36 11.82 15.80 23.44
C TRP A 36 11.40 16.34 22.07
N ARG A 37 11.66 17.62 21.79
CA ARG A 37 11.37 18.21 20.47
C ARG A 37 12.23 17.58 19.36
N ALA A 38 13.51 17.33 19.61
CA ALA A 38 14.36 16.60 18.67
C ALA A 38 13.80 15.17 18.42
N ALA A 39 13.38 14.45 19.45
CA ALA A 39 12.74 13.14 19.27
C ALA A 39 11.44 13.21 18.45
N ALA A 40 10.61 14.24 18.63
CA ALA A 40 9.42 14.45 17.79
C ALA A 40 9.79 14.71 16.32
N LEU A 41 10.91 15.38 16.05
CA LEU A 41 11.42 15.56 14.69
C LEU A 41 11.92 14.25 14.06
N ASN A 42 12.41 13.28 14.85
CA ASN A 42 12.71 11.94 14.31
C ASN A 42 11.46 11.28 13.75
N ALA A 43 10.33 11.35 14.48
CA ALA A 43 9.07 10.79 14.01
C ALA A 43 8.63 11.45 12.68
N ARG A 44 8.75 12.77 12.56
CA ARG A 44 8.47 13.48 11.30
C ARG A 44 9.41 13.05 10.16
N ALA A 45 10.69 12.86 10.45
CA ALA A 45 11.67 12.40 9.48
C ALA A 45 11.37 10.97 9.00
N LEU A 46 10.97 10.08 9.92
CA LEU A 46 10.51 8.73 9.59
C LEU A 46 9.26 8.78 8.71
N THR A 47 8.24 9.55 9.08
CA THR A 47 7.03 9.73 8.26
C THR A 47 7.36 10.24 6.87
N ALA A 48 8.26 11.22 6.74
CA ALA A 48 8.67 11.75 5.45
C ALA A 48 9.46 10.73 4.61
N ALA A 49 10.34 9.95 5.22
CA ALA A 49 11.07 8.87 4.55
C ALA A 49 10.13 7.76 4.09
N SER A 50 9.23 7.29 4.95
CA SER A 50 8.20 6.30 4.60
C SER A 50 7.28 6.81 3.49
N ALA A 51 6.86 8.08 3.55
CA ALA A 51 6.07 8.68 2.47
C ALA A 51 6.86 8.71 1.15
N ALA A 52 8.14 9.11 1.16
CA ALA A 52 8.98 9.11 -0.02
C ALA A 52 9.13 7.70 -0.63
N LEU A 53 9.40 6.70 0.21
CA LEU A 53 9.60 5.30 -0.19
C LEU A 53 8.31 4.64 -0.68
N ARG A 54 7.13 5.03 -0.17
CA ARG A 54 5.84 4.57 -0.70
C ARG A 54 5.67 4.89 -2.18
N TRP A 55 6.06 6.09 -2.59
CA TRP A 55 5.93 6.56 -3.98
C TRP A 55 7.10 6.14 -4.87
N ARG A 56 8.25 5.85 -4.25
CA ARG A 56 9.48 5.47 -4.95
C ARG A 56 10.06 4.18 -4.35
N PRO A 57 9.30 3.08 -4.36
CA PRO A 57 9.72 1.85 -3.69
C PRO A 57 10.96 1.20 -4.32
N ALA A 58 11.23 1.51 -5.58
CA ALA A 58 12.44 1.08 -6.28
C ALA A 58 13.69 1.93 -5.96
N GLU A 59 13.54 3.06 -5.27
CA GLU A 59 14.67 3.94 -4.90
C GLU A 59 15.38 3.37 -3.67
N THR A 60 16.37 2.52 -3.91
CA THR A 60 17.10 1.81 -2.85
C THR A 60 18.07 2.69 -2.06
N ALA A 61 18.37 3.90 -2.53
CA ALA A 61 19.16 4.89 -1.80
C ALA A 61 18.66 6.32 -2.07
N GLY A 62 18.57 7.13 -1.02
CA GLY A 62 18.03 8.48 -1.13
C GLY A 62 18.05 9.25 0.19
N SER A 63 17.45 10.45 0.20
CA SER A 63 17.31 11.23 1.42
C SER A 63 16.13 12.20 1.37
N ALA A 64 15.63 12.55 2.55
CA ALA A 64 14.66 13.60 2.78
C ALA A 64 15.16 14.51 3.92
N SER A 65 14.82 15.79 3.87
CA SER A 65 15.18 16.73 4.94
C SER A 65 14.11 17.79 5.08
N GLY A 66 14.03 18.39 6.26
CA GLY A 66 13.09 19.45 6.55
C GLY A 66 13.51 20.28 7.75
N ALA A 67 12.93 21.47 7.86
CA ALA A 67 13.12 22.37 8.98
C ALA A 67 11.78 22.69 9.63
N ASP A 68 11.80 22.91 10.94
CA ASP A 68 10.71 23.50 11.69
C ASP A 68 11.00 25.01 11.81
N GLY A 69 10.02 25.86 11.50
CA GLY A 69 10.16 27.33 11.51
C GLY A 69 10.60 27.91 12.86
N ALA A 70 10.54 27.11 13.93
CA ALA A 70 11.04 27.41 15.27
C ALA A 70 12.51 27.00 15.52
N GLY A 71 13.29 26.71 14.48
CA GLY A 71 14.73 26.43 14.56
C GLY A 71 15.09 24.95 14.75
N GLY A 72 14.14 24.05 14.49
CA GLY A 72 14.40 22.61 14.42
C GLY A 72 14.78 22.18 13.01
N ALA A 73 15.57 21.12 12.87
CA ALA A 73 15.86 20.53 11.56
C ALA A 73 16.01 19.02 11.66
N TRP A 74 15.67 18.31 10.59
CA TRP A 74 15.82 16.86 10.50
C TRP A 74 16.29 16.44 9.12
N ARG A 75 16.96 15.29 9.08
CA ARG A 75 17.39 14.60 7.87
C ARG A 75 17.15 13.12 8.05
N ALA A 76 16.61 12.49 7.02
CA ALA A 76 16.50 11.05 6.86
C ALA A 76 17.30 10.67 5.62
N ALA A 77 18.18 9.68 5.72
CA ALA A 77 18.91 9.13 4.59
C ALA A 77 18.77 7.62 4.61
N TRP A 78 18.52 7.01 3.45
CA TRP A 78 18.37 5.56 3.33
C TRP A 78 19.33 4.97 2.29
N SER A 79 19.67 3.71 2.50
CA SER A 79 20.51 2.89 1.63
C SER A 79 20.01 1.44 1.61
N PRO A 80 20.41 0.60 0.64
CA PRO A 80 19.96 -0.77 0.59
C PRO A 80 20.40 -1.53 1.85
N ALA A 81 19.48 -2.30 2.44
CA ALA A 81 19.78 -3.21 3.55
C ALA A 81 19.91 -4.65 3.05
N ALA A 82 20.60 -5.50 3.82
CA ALA A 82 20.64 -6.92 3.52
C ALA A 82 19.27 -7.56 3.79
N ALA A 83 18.77 -8.36 2.83
CA ALA A 83 17.56 -9.15 3.03
C ALA A 83 17.90 -10.46 3.74
N PRO A 84 17.26 -10.80 4.87
CA PRO A 84 17.37 -12.13 5.47
C PRO A 84 16.87 -13.21 4.52
N ALA A 85 17.35 -14.44 4.69
CA ALA A 85 16.87 -15.57 3.90
C ALA A 85 15.35 -15.77 4.10
N GLY A 86 14.62 -15.91 2.99
CA GLY A 86 13.16 -16.10 2.99
C GLY A 86 12.34 -14.80 3.06
N VAL A 87 12.98 -13.63 3.11
CA VAL A 87 12.29 -12.34 3.02
C VAL A 87 12.38 -11.82 1.58
N GLU A 88 11.23 -11.71 0.92
CA GLU A 88 11.16 -11.24 -0.48
C GLU A 88 11.02 -9.73 -0.60
N ALA A 89 10.46 -9.07 0.42
CA ALA A 89 10.24 -7.62 0.40
C ALA A 89 11.57 -6.85 0.43
N PRO A 90 11.72 -5.77 -0.38
CA PRO A 90 12.92 -4.95 -0.34
C PRO A 90 13.13 -4.32 1.03
N ARG A 91 14.39 -4.16 1.45
CA ARG A 91 14.73 -3.51 2.73
C ARG A 91 15.70 -2.35 2.53
N VAL A 92 15.54 -1.32 3.35
CA VAL A 92 16.44 -0.17 3.40
C VAL A 92 16.86 0.15 4.83
N ASP A 93 18.13 0.47 5.01
CA ASP A 93 18.66 1.01 6.25
C ASP A 93 18.44 2.51 6.24
N LEU A 94 17.81 3.02 7.30
CA LEU A 94 17.40 4.41 7.46
C LEU A 94 18.18 5.03 8.62
N VAL A 95 18.90 6.11 8.34
CA VAL A 95 19.55 6.95 9.33
C VAL A 95 18.80 8.26 9.45
N ILE A 96 18.32 8.56 10.66
CA ILE A 96 17.63 9.80 10.99
C ILE A 96 18.52 10.64 11.89
N GLU A 97 18.67 11.91 11.56
CA GLU A 97 19.34 12.91 12.40
C GLU A 97 18.39 14.09 12.61
N SER A 98 18.21 14.52 13.85
CA SER A 98 17.39 15.68 14.18
C SER A 98 18.07 16.59 15.19
N THR A 99 17.73 17.88 15.10
CA THR A 99 18.31 18.94 15.91
C THR A 99 17.23 19.91 16.38
N TRP A 100 17.32 20.34 17.64
CA TRP A 100 16.51 21.43 18.19
C TRP A 100 17.36 22.24 19.18
N GLY A 101 17.73 23.46 18.80
CA GLY A 101 18.70 24.24 19.57
C GLY A 101 20.04 23.50 19.67
N ALA A 102 20.48 23.18 20.89
CA ALA A 102 21.70 22.41 21.14
C ALA A 102 21.47 20.88 21.19
N ALA A 103 20.22 20.43 21.28
CA ALA A 103 19.89 19.01 21.34
C ALA A 103 20.07 18.36 19.96
N ARG A 104 20.74 17.21 19.93
CA ARG A 104 20.89 16.38 18.73
C ARG A 104 20.43 14.96 19.04
N ARG A 105 19.70 14.35 18.12
CA ARG A 105 19.31 12.95 18.17
C ARG A 105 19.68 12.28 16.86
N ARG A 106 20.11 11.03 16.97
CA ARG A 106 20.35 10.15 15.84
C ARG A 106 19.68 8.83 16.12
N GLU A 107 19.05 8.26 15.11
CA GLU A 107 18.37 6.96 15.18
C GLU A 107 18.69 6.20 13.90
N GLN A 108 18.82 4.89 14.04
CA GLN A 108 19.03 3.97 12.93
C GLN A 108 17.89 2.97 12.94
N LEU A 109 17.30 2.72 11.79
CA LEU A 109 16.14 1.84 11.62
C LEU A 109 16.36 1.02 10.35
N THR A 110 15.76 -0.16 10.27
CA THR A 110 15.60 -0.85 8.99
C THR A 110 14.11 -0.86 8.64
N LEU A 111 13.80 -0.41 7.43
CA LEU A 111 12.46 -0.45 6.87
C LEU A 111 12.36 -1.61 5.89
N GLU A 112 11.28 -2.37 6.01
CA GLU A 112 10.83 -3.30 4.98
C GLU A 112 9.77 -2.61 4.11
N LEU A 113 9.96 -2.64 2.80
CA LEU A 113 9.07 -2.07 1.80
C LEU A 113 8.07 -3.14 1.38
N GLY A 114 7.17 -3.52 2.28
CA GLY A 114 6.12 -4.48 2.00
C GLY A 114 5.13 -3.97 0.94
N VAL A 115 4.25 -4.86 0.49
CA VAL A 115 3.12 -4.53 -0.37
C VAL A 115 1.89 -4.34 0.53
N GLU A 116 1.04 -3.38 0.18
CA GLU A 116 -0.25 -3.18 0.83
C GLU A 116 -1.15 -4.43 0.72
N GLN A 117 -1.94 -4.71 1.77
CA GLN A 117 -2.78 -5.92 1.82
C GLN A 117 -3.86 -5.94 0.72
N TRP A 118 -4.37 -4.77 0.33
CA TRP A 118 -5.32 -4.63 -0.78
C TRP A 118 -4.63 -4.74 -2.16
N ALA A 119 -3.32 -4.51 -2.23
CA ALA A 119 -2.53 -4.57 -3.47
C ALA A 119 -1.99 -5.98 -3.73
N SER A 120 -2.77 -6.98 -3.34
CA SER A 120 -2.39 -8.37 -3.23
C SER A 120 -3.48 -9.24 -3.83
N GLY A 121 -3.31 -9.71 -5.07
CA GLY A 121 -4.29 -10.61 -5.71
C GLY A 121 -5.46 -9.91 -6.39
N VAL A 122 -6.55 -10.69 -6.55
CA VAL A 122 -7.87 -10.21 -6.99
C VAL A 122 -8.80 -10.15 -5.78
N THR A 123 -9.23 -8.94 -5.42
CA THR A 123 -10.08 -8.68 -4.26
C THR A 123 -11.34 -7.90 -4.65
N CYS A 124 -12.48 -8.35 -4.16
CA CYS A 124 -13.78 -7.68 -4.26
C CYS A 124 -14.35 -7.50 -2.84
N GLU A 125 -14.63 -6.27 -2.41
CA GLU A 125 -15.17 -6.01 -1.07
C GLU A 125 -16.61 -6.53 -0.91
N GLY A 126 -17.43 -6.35 -1.96
CA GLY A 126 -18.84 -6.73 -2.01
C GLY A 126 -19.07 -7.94 -2.92
N ASP A 127 -20.13 -7.88 -3.73
CA ASP A 127 -20.52 -8.95 -4.64
C ASP A 127 -19.70 -8.94 -5.94
N ALA A 128 -19.49 -10.14 -6.49
CA ALA A 128 -18.87 -10.35 -7.79
C ALA A 128 -19.81 -11.14 -8.72
N GLU A 129 -20.07 -10.63 -9.92
CA GLU A 129 -20.85 -11.27 -10.98
C GLU A 129 -19.95 -11.55 -12.17
N ILE A 130 -19.71 -12.83 -12.46
CA ILE A 130 -18.82 -13.29 -13.52
C ILE A 130 -19.67 -13.93 -14.62
N ALA A 131 -20.04 -13.15 -15.63
CA ALA A 131 -20.89 -13.59 -16.74
C ALA A 131 -20.08 -14.13 -17.93
N ASP A 132 -18.79 -13.81 -18.00
CA ASP A 132 -17.84 -14.31 -19.00
C ASP A 132 -16.53 -14.74 -18.32
N GLU A 133 -15.58 -15.29 -19.07
CA GLU A 133 -14.35 -15.88 -18.54
C GLU A 133 -13.51 -14.90 -17.71
N LEU A 134 -13.15 -15.35 -16.49
CA LEU A 134 -12.15 -14.70 -15.64
C LEU A 134 -11.00 -15.69 -15.37
N VAL A 135 -9.85 -15.45 -15.98
CA VAL A 135 -8.62 -16.22 -15.74
C VAL A 135 -7.74 -15.47 -14.74
N VAL A 136 -7.41 -16.11 -13.63
CA VAL A 136 -6.53 -15.56 -12.60
C VAL A 136 -5.28 -16.41 -12.48
N SER A 137 -4.12 -15.78 -12.35
CA SER A 137 -2.86 -16.49 -12.14
C SER A 137 -2.00 -15.81 -11.08
N GLY A 138 -1.23 -16.62 -10.32
CA GLY A 138 -0.38 -16.16 -9.22
C GLY A 138 -1.12 -15.85 -7.91
N SER A 139 -2.45 -15.89 -7.89
CA SER A 139 -3.27 -15.63 -6.71
C SER A 139 -4.64 -16.32 -6.79
N GLY A 140 -5.33 -16.47 -5.65
CA GLY A 140 -6.76 -16.75 -5.59
C GLY A 140 -7.63 -15.51 -5.86
N VAL A 141 -8.95 -15.68 -5.80
CA VAL A 141 -9.93 -14.59 -5.84
C VAL A 141 -10.59 -14.51 -4.48
N THR A 142 -10.66 -13.32 -3.88
CA THR A 142 -11.52 -13.13 -2.70
C THR A 142 -12.64 -12.15 -2.94
N VAL A 143 -13.82 -12.52 -2.48
CA VAL A 143 -15.05 -11.74 -2.53
C VAL A 143 -15.60 -11.63 -1.11
N GLY A 144 -15.87 -10.43 -0.61
CA GLY A 144 -16.48 -10.24 0.71
C GLY A 144 -17.98 -10.54 0.75
N GLY A 145 -18.67 -10.36 -0.38
CA GLY A 145 -20.06 -10.73 -0.58
C GLY A 145 -20.24 -12.09 -1.26
N CYS A 146 -21.21 -12.17 -2.17
CA CYS A 146 -21.48 -13.36 -2.97
C CYS A 146 -20.70 -13.32 -4.29
N LEU A 147 -20.09 -14.45 -4.68
CA LEU A 147 -19.63 -14.65 -6.05
C LEU A 147 -20.70 -15.41 -6.84
N ARG A 148 -21.08 -14.90 -8.03
CA ARG A 148 -21.96 -15.58 -8.99
C ARG A 148 -21.20 -15.85 -10.29
N GLY A 149 -21.42 -17.02 -10.88
CA GLY A 149 -20.75 -17.42 -12.11
C GLY A 149 -19.39 -18.08 -11.87
N ARG A 150 -19.27 -18.84 -10.78
CA ARG A 150 -18.02 -19.53 -10.42
C ARG A 150 -17.48 -20.43 -11.53
N GLU A 151 -18.35 -21.01 -12.34
CA GLU A 151 -18.01 -21.84 -13.50
C GLU A 151 -17.18 -21.11 -14.57
N HIS A 152 -17.18 -19.77 -14.55
CA HIS A 152 -16.43 -18.90 -15.45
C HIS A 152 -15.07 -18.47 -14.89
N VAL A 153 -14.78 -18.77 -13.61
CA VAL A 153 -13.49 -18.45 -12.97
C VAL A 153 -12.51 -19.61 -13.14
N ARG A 154 -11.33 -19.32 -13.69
CA ARG A 154 -10.26 -20.29 -13.94
C ARG A 154 -8.96 -19.83 -13.29
N PHE A 155 -8.26 -20.76 -12.66
CA PHE A 155 -6.92 -20.52 -12.12
C PHE A 155 -5.88 -21.12 -13.05
N ALA A 156 -4.99 -20.28 -13.57
CA ALA A 156 -3.86 -20.69 -14.39
C ALA A 156 -2.58 -20.74 -13.55
N ALA A 157 -1.70 -21.70 -13.82
CA ALA A 157 -0.41 -21.79 -13.15
C ALA A 157 0.53 -20.69 -13.67
N ALA A 158 0.90 -19.73 -12.83
CA ALA A 158 1.91 -18.71 -13.10
C ALA A 158 3.28 -19.12 -12.52
N GLY A 159 3.71 -20.35 -12.78
CA GLY A 159 5.01 -20.89 -12.34
C GLY A 159 4.95 -21.72 -11.06
N ALA A 160 4.27 -21.25 -10.00
CA ALA A 160 4.14 -22.00 -8.75
C ALA A 160 2.91 -22.93 -8.76
N VAL A 161 3.12 -24.18 -8.38
CA VAL A 161 2.06 -25.19 -8.18
C VAL A 161 2.24 -25.86 -6.82
N THR A 162 1.14 -26.35 -6.25
CA THR A 162 1.17 -27.17 -5.03
C THR A 162 1.79 -28.54 -5.30
N ALA A 163 2.06 -29.30 -4.24
CA ALA A 163 2.56 -30.66 -4.34
C ALA A 163 1.66 -31.58 -5.20
N ASP A 164 0.36 -31.30 -5.23
CA ASP A 164 -0.63 -32.04 -6.03
C ASP A 164 -0.76 -31.51 -7.47
N GLY A 165 0.09 -30.55 -7.87
CA GLY A 165 0.11 -29.98 -9.23
C GLY A 165 -0.97 -28.92 -9.51
N ARG A 166 -1.65 -28.41 -8.49
CA ARG A 166 -2.66 -27.35 -8.63
C ARG A 166 -2.01 -25.96 -8.62
N PRO A 167 -2.56 -24.93 -9.29
CA PRO A 167 -2.05 -23.56 -9.18
C PRO A 167 -1.97 -23.11 -7.72
N ALA A 168 -0.82 -22.58 -7.29
CA ALA A 168 -0.64 -22.09 -5.93
C ALA A 168 -1.09 -20.63 -5.80
N ASP A 169 -1.59 -20.25 -4.62
CA ASP A 169 -1.78 -18.85 -4.27
C ASP A 169 -0.44 -18.28 -3.75
N ALA A 170 0.30 -17.56 -4.59
CA ALA A 170 1.57 -16.95 -4.17
C ALA A 170 1.36 -15.68 -3.33
N VAL A 171 0.13 -15.19 -3.26
CA VAL A 171 -0.23 -14.00 -2.48
C VAL A 171 -0.55 -14.39 -1.05
N ARG A 172 -1.43 -15.38 -0.88
CA ARG A 172 -1.96 -15.82 0.42
C ARG A 172 -1.66 -17.28 0.73
N GLY A 173 -0.59 -17.83 0.17
CA GLY A 173 -0.17 -19.24 0.34
C GLY A 173 -0.13 -19.75 1.78
N ASP A 174 0.17 -18.87 2.74
CA ASP A 174 0.17 -19.20 4.17
C ASP A 174 -1.23 -19.49 4.74
N LEU A 175 -2.28 -18.88 4.14
CA LEU A 175 -3.69 -19.09 4.50
C LEU A 175 -4.35 -20.10 3.56
N PHE A 176 -4.07 -19.98 2.27
CA PHE A 176 -4.67 -20.74 1.18
C PHE A 176 -3.56 -21.29 0.29
N PRO A 177 -3.18 -22.57 0.44
CA PRO A 177 -2.07 -23.14 -0.34
C PRO A 177 -2.36 -23.21 -1.85
N VAL A 178 -3.62 -23.31 -2.24
CA VAL A 178 -4.12 -23.43 -3.62
C VAL A 178 -4.81 -22.13 -4.01
N ALA A 179 -4.63 -21.69 -5.26
CA ALA A 179 -5.42 -20.60 -5.81
C ALA A 179 -6.87 -21.06 -6.02
N ALA A 180 -7.79 -20.49 -5.25
CA ALA A 180 -9.21 -20.83 -5.25
C ALA A 180 -10.07 -19.58 -5.06
N VAL A 181 -11.39 -19.75 -5.07
CA VAL A 181 -12.32 -18.67 -4.70
C VAL A 181 -12.58 -18.73 -3.20
N HIS A 182 -12.44 -17.58 -2.56
CA HIS A 182 -12.77 -17.40 -1.15
C HIS A 182 -13.93 -16.41 -1.03
N GLY A 183 -15.11 -16.88 -0.61
CA GLY A 183 -16.34 -16.08 -0.49
C GLY A 183 -16.63 -15.67 0.95
N GLY A 184 -17.05 -14.43 1.18
CA GLY A 184 -17.47 -13.98 2.50
C GLY A 184 -18.93 -14.35 2.79
N ALA A 185 -19.80 -14.29 1.77
CA ALA A 185 -21.23 -14.55 1.92
C ALA A 185 -21.78 -15.70 1.08
N GLY A 186 -21.03 -16.25 0.12
CA GLY A 186 -21.41 -17.47 -0.63
C GLY A 186 -20.81 -17.53 -2.03
N ILE A 187 -20.70 -18.74 -2.57
CA ILE A 187 -20.13 -18.95 -3.91
C ILE A 187 -21.16 -19.72 -4.74
N HIS A 188 -21.60 -19.13 -5.85
CA HIS A 188 -22.62 -19.71 -6.69
C HIS A 188 -22.09 -20.12 -8.07
N ALA A 189 -22.36 -21.37 -8.44
CA ALA A 189 -22.14 -21.91 -9.77
C ALA A 189 -23.47 -22.34 -10.38
N ARG A 190 -23.75 -21.95 -11.64
CA ARG A 190 -24.96 -22.37 -12.38
C ARG A 190 -26.28 -22.14 -11.60
N GLY A 191 -26.31 -21.09 -10.78
CA GLY A 191 -27.48 -20.69 -9.98
C GLY A 191 -27.66 -21.43 -8.65
N ALA A 192 -26.76 -22.33 -8.26
CA ALA A 192 -26.76 -23.00 -6.96
C ALA A 192 -25.53 -22.57 -6.14
N GLU A 193 -25.67 -22.52 -4.81
CA GLU A 193 -24.52 -22.36 -3.90
C GLU A 193 -23.69 -23.65 -3.93
N ILE A 194 -22.36 -23.57 -4.03
CA ILE A 194 -21.50 -24.73 -4.31
C ILE A 194 -21.28 -25.64 -3.10
N HIS A 195 -21.50 -25.14 -1.88
CA HIS A 195 -21.39 -25.90 -0.64
C HIS A 195 -22.73 -26.49 -0.19
N GLU A 196 -23.81 -26.17 -0.90
CA GLU A 196 -25.10 -26.86 -0.83
C GLU A 196 -25.14 -28.03 -1.83
N ASP A 197 -25.48 -29.23 -1.35
CA ASP A 197 -25.58 -30.49 -2.11
C ASP A 197 -24.33 -30.84 -2.99
N ASP A 198 -24.44 -31.80 -3.92
CA ASP A 198 -23.36 -32.49 -4.67
C ASP A 198 -22.37 -31.59 -5.47
N ALA A 199 -22.52 -30.27 -5.47
CA ALA A 199 -21.72 -29.31 -6.23
C ALA A 199 -20.30 -29.09 -5.65
N ALA A 200 -20.10 -29.35 -4.36
CA ALA A 200 -18.82 -29.13 -3.68
C ALA A 200 -17.68 -29.99 -4.28
N ALA A 201 -18.03 -31.12 -4.90
CA ALA A 201 -17.07 -31.99 -5.57
C ALA A 201 -16.45 -31.36 -6.84
N GLU A 202 -17.13 -30.42 -7.50
CA GLU A 202 -16.59 -29.72 -8.68
C GLU A 202 -15.54 -28.66 -8.28
N PHE A 203 -15.63 -28.13 -7.05
CA PHE A 203 -14.80 -27.02 -6.55
C PHE A 203 -14.26 -27.28 -5.13
N PRO A 204 -13.47 -28.36 -4.91
CA PRO A 204 -13.11 -28.83 -3.58
C PRO A 204 -12.21 -27.89 -2.76
N ASP A 205 -11.59 -26.90 -3.41
CA ASP A 205 -10.69 -25.92 -2.78
C ASP A 205 -11.32 -24.57 -2.53
N ASP A 206 -12.49 -24.31 -3.13
CA ASP A 206 -13.21 -23.08 -2.87
C ASP A 206 -13.72 -23.13 -1.43
N THR A 207 -13.67 -21.98 -0.77
CA THR A 207 -14.13 -21.87 0.61
C THR A 207 -15.02 -20.66 0.73
N ASP A 208 -16.08 -20.76 1.51
CA ASP A 208 -16.72 -19.55 2.03
C ASP A 208 -16.76 -19.50 3.56
N ARG A 209 -17.18 -18.34 4.06
CA ARG A 209 -17.25 -18.05 5.48
C ARG A 209 -18.69 -18.03 6.00
N HIS A 210 -19.63 -18.74 5.36
CA HIS A 210 -21.08 -18.70 5.62
C HIS A 210 -21.52 -18.78 7.11
N ALA A 211 -20.67 -19.24 8.03
CA ALA A 211 -20.99 -19.37 9.45
C ALA A 211 -20.34 -18.29 10.33
N GLY A 212 -20.95 -17.10 10.39
CA GLY A 212 -20.98 -16.29 11.60
C GLY A 212 -19.65 -15.68 12.07
N GLN A 213 -18.69 -15.41 11.17
CA GLN A 213 -17.61 -14.49 11.49
C GLN A 213 -18.11 -13.04 11.32
N PRO A 214 -18.33 -12.28 12.40
CA PRO A 214 -18.91 -10.94 12.32
C PRO A 214 -17.90 -9.88 11.82
N VAL A 215 -16.65 -10.28 11.59
CA VAL A 215 -15.55 -9.38 11.23
C VAL A 215 -15.07 -9.71 9.82
N VAL A 216 -15.19 -8.72 8.94
CA VAL A 216 -14.53 -8.75 7.62
C VAL A 216 -13.03 -8.87 7.87
N PRO A 217 -12.35 -9.90 7.34
CA PRO A 217 -10.91 -10.04 7.55
C PRO A 217 -10.17 -8.81 7.02
N GLU A 218 -9.13 -8.39 7.72
CA GLU A 218 -8.31 -7.21 7.36
C GLU A 218 -7.81 -7.26 5.91
N TRP A 219 -7.54 -8.45 5.40
CA TRP A 219 -7.06 -8.65 4.04
C TRP A 219 -8.14 -8.44 2.96
N LEU A 220 -9.41 -8.29 3.32
CA LEU A 220 -10.49 -7.82 2.43
C LEU A 220 -10.68 -6.30 2.49
N GLU A 221 -10.04 -5.61 3.44
CA GLU A 221 -10.14 -4.16 3.53
C GLU A 221 -9.44 -3.52 2.33
N GLY A 222 -10.16 -2.65 1.63
CA GLY A 222 -9.57 -1.88 0.55
C GLY A 222 -8.71 -0.71 1.01
N PRO A 223 -8.17 0.05 0.05
CA PRO A 223 -7.31 1.18 0.34
C PRO A 223 -8.03 2.25 1.18
N SER A 224 -7.36 2.73 2.22
CA SER A 224 -7.90 3.67 3.22
C SER A 224 -8.06 5.09 2.66
N ALA A 225 -8.96 5.90 3.23
CA ALA A 225 -9.13 7.30 2.84
C ALA A 225 -7.82 8.12 2.95
N GLU A 226 -6.96 7.76 3.90
CA GLU A 226 -5.62 8.37 4.05
C GLU A 226 -4.73 8.10 2.85
N LEU A 227 -4.80 6.90 2.29
CA LEU A 227 -4.10 6.56 1.06
C LEU A 227 -4.63 7.38 -0.12
N PHE A 228 -5.95 7.55 -0.26
CA PHE A 228 -6.52 8.41 -1.32
C PHE A 228 -6.01 9.85 -1.20
N ALA A 229 -6.01 10.41 0.02
CA ALA A 229 -5.47 11.74 0.26
C ALA A 229 -3.97 11.82 -0.07
N ALA A 230 -3.19 10.80 0.30
CA ALA A 230 -1.77 10.73 -0.02
C ALA A 230 -1.53 10.62 -1.54
N THR A 231 -2.32 9.82 -2.26
CA THR A 231 -2.26 9.73 -3.73
C THR A 231 -2.63 11.05 -4.38
N GLY A 232 -3.65 11.75 -3.88
CA GLY A 232 -4.00 13.09 -4.39
C GLY A 232 -2.87 14.11 -4.19
N ALA A 233 -2.07 13.98 -3.12
CA ALA A 233 -0.98 14.90 -2.82
C ALA A 233 0.34 14.58 -3.54
N ALA A 234 0.63 13.29 -3.78
CA ALA A 234 1.94 12.82 -4.23
C ALA A 234 1.92 11.85 -5.42
N GLY A 235 0.73 11.47 -5.89
CA GLY A 235 0.54 10.69 -7.10
C GLY A 235 1.03 11.43 -8.36
N ALA A 236 1.21 10.67 -9.43
CA ALA A 236 1.58 11.22 -10.72
C ALA A 236 0.43 12.09 -11.27
N PRO A 237 0.75 13.23 -11.92
CA PRO A 237 -0.27 14.09 -12.49
C PRO A 237 -0.95 13.40 -13.67
N LEU A 238 -2.24 13.71 -13.84
CA LEU A 238 -2.98 13.37 -15.06
C LEU A 238 -2.51 14.28 -16.20
N GLY A 239 -2.64 13.80 -17.43
CA GLY A 239 -2.36 14.57 -18.64
C GLY A 239 -3.45 14.34 -19.68
N ASP A 240 -3.17 14.71 -20.94
CA ASP A 240 -4.15 14.66 -22.05
C ASP A 240 -4.69 13.25 -22.36
N TRP A 241 -4.08 12.21 -21.80
CA TRP A 241 -4.59 10.83 -21.85
C TRP A 241 -5.81 10.60 -20.94
N TYR A 242 -6.18 11.57 -20.10
CA TYR A 242 -7.41 11.60 -19.33
C TYR A 242 -8.26 12.81 -19.76
N GLU A 243 -9.39 12.54 -20.40
CA GLU A 243 -10.34 13.56 -20.89
C GLU A 243 -11.77 13.05 -20.72
N ASP A 244 -12.70 13.91 -20.30
CA ASP A 244 -14.12 13.58 -20.14
C ASP A 244 -14.39 12.24 -19.43
N ALA A 245 -13.76 12.06 -18.27
CA ALA A 245 -13.84 10.83 -17.46
C ALA A 245 -13.32 9.56 -18.16
N THR A 246 -12.57 9.69 -19.25
CA THR A 246 -12.02 8.57 -20.02
C THR A 246 -10.50 8.54 -19.92
N VAL A 247 -9.94 7.40 -19.54
CA VAL A 247 -8.52 7.09 -19.60
C VAL A 247 -8.23 6.41 -20.94
N THR A 248 -7.34 7.00 -21.74
CA THR A 248 -6.84 6.42 -23.01
C THR A 248 -5.41 5.89 -22.80
N LEU A 249 -5.28 4.60 -22.52
CA LEU A 249 -4.03 3.96 -22.12
C LEU A 249 -2.93 4.06 -23.19
N ASP A 250 -3.29 4.00 -24.48
CA ASP A 250 -2.33 4.13 -25.59
C ASP A 250 -1.60 5.48 -25.58
N SER A 251 -2.17 6.49 -24.95
CA SER A 251 -1.65 7.86 -24.89
C SER A 251 -0.88 8.17 -23.61
N VAL A 252 -0.77 7.21 -22.68
CA VAL A 252 -0.04 7.42 -21.42
C VAL A 252 1.46 7.55 -21.73
N PRO A 253 2.11 8.70 -21.45
CA PRO A 253 3.50 8.91 -21.83
C PRO A 253 4.43 8.10 -20.93
N PRO A 254 5.67 7.80 -21.38
CA PRO A 254 6.69 7.23 -20.50
C PRO A 254 7.01 8.16 -19.32
N PRO A 255 7.53 7.63 -18.20
CA PRO A 255 8.01 8.44 -17.09
C PRO A 255 9.16 9.37 -17.52
N ALA A 256 9.12 10.64 -17.07
CA ALA A 256 10.04 11.69 -17.50
C ALA A 256 11.54 11.44 -17.18
N GLY A 257 11.86 10.49 -16.31
CA GLY A 257 13.23 10.13 -15.88
C GLY A 257 13.73 8.76 -16.35
N GLY A 258 13.02 8.11 -17.29
CA GLY A 258 13.26 6.71 -17.64
C GLY A 258 12.49 5.74 -16.74
N LEU A 259 12.59 4.43 -17.05
CA LEU A 259 11.80 3.39 -16.38
C LEU A 259 11.96 3.46 -14.85
N THR A 260 10.84 3.69 -14.17
CA THR A 260 10.74 3.58 -12.72
C THR A 260 10.26 2.16 -12.41
N TYR A 261 11.10 1.32 -11.80
CA TYR A 261 10.75 -0.08 -11.52
C TYR A 261 9.49 -0.22 -10.63
N GLY A 262 9.19 0.80 -9.81
CA GLY A 262 7.96 0.88 -9.01
C GLY A 262 6.74 1.41 -9.76
N GLY A 263 6.88 1.88 -11.00
CA GLY A 263 5.76 2.46 -11.75
C GLY A 263 5.28 3.81 -11.24
N ARG A 264 4.07 4.19 -11.68
CA ARG A 264 3.38 5.44 -11.31
C ARG A 264 1.99 5.13 -10.78
N CYS A 265 1.58 5.87 -9.76
CA CYS A 265 0.24 5.82 -9.21
C CYS A 265 -0.54 7.07 -9.58
N PHE A 266 -1.75 6.89 -10.11
CA PHE A 266 -2.65 7.96 -10.51
C PHE A 266 -3.93 7.89 -9.70
N LEU A 267 -4.34 9.01 -9.11
CA LEU A 267 -5.69 9.19 -8.57
C LEU A 267 -6.56 9.80 -9.66
N LEU A 268 -7.60 9.08 -10.07
CA LEU A 268 -8.59 9.62 -10.99
C LEU A 268 -9.57 10.54 -10.24
N PRO A 269 -10.10 11.59 -10.87
CA PRO A 269 -11.10 12.47 -10.26
C PRO A 269 -12.34 11.69 -9.85
N ALA A 270 -12.96 12.12 -8.75
CA ALA A 270 -14.24 11.58 -8.31
C ALA A 270 -15.36 12.08 -9.24
N VAL A 271 -15.82 11.19 -10.12
CA VAL A 271 -16.93 11.35 -11.06
C VAL A 271 -17.86 10.15 -10.94
N ASP A 272 -19.02 10.19 -11.60
CA ASP A 272 -20.01 9.11 -11.52
C ASP A 272 -19.43 7.78 -12.03
N GLU A 273 -18.79 7.79 -13.19
CA GLU A 273 -18.18 6.60 -13.81
C GLU A 273 -16.94 7.01 -14.61
N VAL A 274 -15.83 6.28 -14.43
CA VAL A 274 -14.62 6.43 -15.24
C VAL A 274 -14.55 5.31 -16.29
N VAL A 275 -14.27 5.66 -17.54
CA VAL A 275 -14.05 4.67 -18.61
C VAL A 275 -12.56 4.48 -18.86
N ILE A 276 -12.08 3.24 -18.93
CA ILE A 276 -10.68 2.91 -19.21
C ILE A 276 -10.62 2.16 -20.54
N GLU A 277 -9.87 2.69 -21.50
CA GLU A 277 -9.79 2.19 -22.87
C GLU A 277 -8.34 2.12 -23.37
N GLY A 278 -8.11 1.28 -24.39
CA GLY A 278 -6.83 1.16 -25.08
C GLY A 278 -5.82 0.25 -24.40
N SER A 279 -4.60 0.17 -24.95
CA SER A 279 -3.54 -0.68 -24.42
C SER A 279 -2.29 0.14 -24.08
N ALA A 280 -1.84 0.08 -22.83
CA ALA A 280 -0.65 0.79 -22.43
C ALA A 280 0.58 0.21 -23.14
N ALA A 281 1.34 1.06 -23.83
CA ALA A 281 2.61 0.65 -24.42
C ALA A 281 3.60 0.21 -23.32
N PRO A 282 4.47 -0.78 -23.55
CA PRO A 282 5.47 -1.20 -22.55
C PRO A 282 6.34 -0.05 -22.02
N ALA A 283 6.57 0.98 -22.84
CA ALA A 283 7.32 2.18 -22.45
C ALA A 283 6.61 3.05 -21.39
N ALA A 284 5.29 2.92 -21.24
CA ALA A 284 4.54 3.58 -20.17
C ALA A 284 4.94 3.05 -18.78
N GLY A 285 5.55 1.86 -18.72
CA GLY A 285 5.89 1.17 -17.49
C GLY A 285 4.65 0.75 -16.70
N ARG A 286 4.84 0.43 -15.41
CA ARG A 286 3.77 -0.01 -14.52
C ARG A 286 2.86 1.15 -14.12
N LEU A 287 1.56 0.96 -14.23
CA LEU A 287 0.51 1.95 -13.97
C LEU A 287 -0.45 1.44 -12.88
N LEU A 288 -0.53 2.15 -11.76
CA LEU A 288 -1.54 1.93 -10.74
C LEU A 288 -2.62 3.01 -10.87
N PHE A 289 -3.84 2.62 -11.23
CA PHE A 289 -4.99 3.53 -11.26
C PHE A 289 -5.84 3.35 -10.01
N VAL A 290 -6.13 4.47 -9.35
CA VAL A 290 -7.00 4.54 -8.18
C VAL A 290 -8.25 5.34 -8.55
N VAL A 291 -9.40 4.67 -8.57
CA VAL A 291 -10.71 5.22 -8.92
C VAL A 291 -11.58 5.33 -7.67
N PRO A 292 -11.92 6.55 -7.21
CA PRO A 292 -12.76 6.74 -6.02
C PRO A 292 -14.22 6.28 -6.18
N GLY A 293 -14.71 6.22 -7.41
CA GLY A 293 -16.09 5.85 -7.75
C GLY A 293 -16.15 4.57 -8.59
N ASP A 294 -17.10 4.53 -9.53
CA ASP A 294 -17.32 3.41 -10.44
C ASP A 294 -16.38 3.51 -11.65
N ALA A 295 -16.10 2.35 -12.26
CA ALA A 295 -15.29 2.27 -13.46
C ALA A 295 -15.82 1.23 -14.46
N VAL A 296 -15.66 1.53 -15.75
CA VAL A 296 -15.88 0.61 -16.85
C VAL A 296 -14.58 0.36 -17.59
N VAL A 297 -14.26 -0.90 -17.83
CA VAL A 297 -13.10 -1.30 -18.64
C VAL A 297 -13.58 -1.73 -20.02
N GLY A 298 -13.16 -0.94 -21.00
CA GLY A 298 -13.40 -1.19 -22.42
C GLY A 298 -14.86 -1.04 -22.84
N ARG A 299 -15.08 -1.32 -24.12
CA ARG A 299 -16.39 -1.43 -24.77
C ARG A 299 -16.50 -2.81 -25.41
N PRO A 300 -17.72 -3.28 -25.75
CA PRO A 300 -17.88 -4.52 -26.48
C PRO A 300 -17.00 -4.57 -27.74
N GLY A 301 -16.14 -5.57 -27.84
CA GLY A 301 -15.21 -5.77 -28.96
C GLY A 301 -13.88 -5.01 -28.86
N SER A 302 -13.61 -4.24 -27.81
CA SER A 302 -12.30 -3.63 -27.55
C SER A 302 -11.43 -4.51 -26.65
N THR A 303 -10.12 -4.27 -26.68
CA THR A 303 -9.17 -4.80 -25.70
C THR A 303 -8.61 -3.67 -24.85
N VAL A 304 -8.47 -3.94 -23.55
CA VAL A 304 -7.78 -3.08 -22.58
C VAL A 304 -6.65 -3.87 -21.95
N GLU A 305 -5.43 -3.33 -21.97
CA GLU A 305 -4.26 -4.03 -21.45
C GLU A 305 -3.28 -3.06 -20.79
N PHE A 306 -2.81 -3.40 -19.59
CA PHE A 306 -1.67 -2.71 -18.98
C PHE A 306 -1.01 -3.54 -17.85
N ASP A 307 0.24 -3.20 -17.56
CA ASP A 307 1.01 -3.68 -16.42
C ASP A 307 0.88 -2.70 -15.24
N GLY A 308 0.68 -3.21 -14.03
CA GLY A 308 0.53 -2.42 -12.82
C GLY A 308 -0.64 -2.89 -11.95
N GLY A 309 -1.62 -2.04 -11.69
CA GLY A 309 -2.76 -2.41 -10.84
C GLY A 309 -3.97 -1.52 -11.03
N LEU A 310 -5.13 -2.02 -10.63
CA LEU A 310 -6.40 -1.28 -10.71
C LEU A 310 -7.13 -1.36 -9.38
N VAL A 311 -7.48 -0.19 -8.84
CA VAL A 311 -8.29 -0.05 -7.64
C VAL A 311 -9.53 0.76 -7.99
N VAL A 312 -10.70 0.17 -7.76
CA VAL A 312 -12.01 0.81 -7.95
C VAL A 312 -12.77 0.70 -6.64
N ARG A 313 -13.04 1.82 -5.96
CA ARG A 313 -13.80 1.79 -4.69
C ARG A 313 -15.28 1.47 -4.89
N GLY A 314 -15.82 1.82 -6.05
CA GLY A 314 -17.18 1.52 -6.45
C GLY A 314 -17.29 0.20 -7.21
N ARG A 315 -18.20 0.16 -8.19
CA ARG A 315 -18.38 -0.96 -9.11
C ARG A 315 -17.39 -0.89 -10.26
N LEU A 316 -16.66 -1.99 -10.49
CA LEU A 316 -15.92 -2.22 -11.72
C LEU A 316 -16.75 -3.10 -12.67
N THR A 317 -17.01 -2.60 -13.87
CA THR A 317 -17.67 -3.37 -14.95
C THR A 317 -16.72 -3.57 -16.12
N VAL A 318 -16.41 -4.81 -16.46
CA VAL A 318 -15.56 -5.15 -17.60
C VAL A 318 -16.44 -5.49 -18.80
N ARG A 319 -16.42 -4.64 -19.83
CA ARG A 319 -17.25 -4.77 -21.05
C ARG A 319 -16.46 -5.07 -22.32
N GLY A 320 -15.15 -4.83 -22.30
CA GLY A 320 -14.19 -5.26 -23.31
C GLY A 320 -13.25 -6.33 -22.77
N ALA A 321 -12.50 -6.99 -23.64
CA ALA A 321 -11.47 -7.93 -23.19
C ALA A 321 -10.44 -7.18 -22.33
N PHE A 322 -10.11 -7.71 -21.15
CA PHE A 322 -9.26 -7.04 -20.17
C PHE A 322 -8.08 -7.91 -19.78
N VAL A 323 -6.86 -7.38 -19.90
CA VAL A 323 -5.62 -8.02 -19.46
C VAL A 323 -4.89 -7.11 -18.47
N LEU A 324 -4.70 -7.60 -17.25
CA LEU A 324 -4.01 -6.88 -16.18
C LEU A 324 -2.86 -7.72 -15.64
N ALA A 325 -1.64 -7.16 -15.66
CA ALA A 325 -0.50 -7.74 -14.95
C ALA A 325 -0.30 -7.03 -13.59
N GLY A 326 -0.99 -7.53 -12.56
CA GLY A 326 -0.83 -7.15 -11.16
C GLY A 326 -2.16 -7.09 -10.40
N PRO A 327 -2.22 -6.40 -9.25
CA PRO A 327 -3.38 -6.49 -8.35
C PRO A 327 -4.63 -5.80 -8.89
N LEU A 328 -5.78 -6.43 -8.62
CA LEU A 328 -7.12 -5.90 -8.91
C LEU A 328 -7.91 -5.79 -7.62
N HIS A 329 -8.38 -4.59 -7.31
CA HIS A 329 -9.26 -4.33 -6.17
C HIS A 329 -10.53 -3.63 -6.64
N ALA A 330 -11.70 -4.15 -6.26
CA ALA A 330 -12.99 -3.56 -6.59
C ALA A 330 -13.94 -3.52 -5.38
N GLY A 331 -14.79 -2.50 -5.28
CA GLY A 331 -15.89 -2.47 -4.31
C GLY A 331 -16.97 -3.50 -4.67
N SER A 332 -17.32 -3.59 -5.94
CA SER A 332 -18.06 -4.70 -6.54
C SER A 332 -17.54 -4.98 -7.94
N LEU A 333 -17.68 -6.22 -8.42
CA LEU A 333 -17.10 -6.66 -9.70
C LEU A 333 -18.17 -7.23 -10.63
N SER A 334 -18.19 -6.77 -11.88
CA SER A 334 -19.00 -7.34 -12.97
C SER A 334 -18.10 -7.65 -14.16
N VAL A 335 -17.97 -8.92 -14.53
CA VAL A 335 -17.17 -9.36 -15.67
C VAL A 335 -18.11 -9.83 -16.78
N GLU A 336 -18.27 -9.01 -17.81
CA GLU A 336 -19.17 -9.25 -18.96
C GLU A 336 -18.39 -9.58 -20.24
N ALA A 337 -17.06 -9.63 -20.17
CA ALA A 337 -16.16 -9.92 -21.28
C ALA A 337 -14.89 -10.63 -20.77
N PRO A 338 -14.13 -11.34 -21.65
CA PRO A 338 -12.97 -12.12 -21.24
C PRO A 338 -11.94 -11.29 -20.47
N THR A 339 -11.59 -11.74 -19.27
CA THR A 339 -10.70 -11.04 -18.35
C THR A 339 -9.56 -11.96 -17.90
N ALA A 340 -8.32 -11.47 -18.00
CA ALA A 340 -7.14 -12.14 -17.48
C ALA A 340 -6.42 -11.24 -16.48
N VAL A 341 -6.25 -11.71 -15.24
CA VAL A 341 -5.48 -11.03 -14.20
C VAL A 341 -4.30 -11.91 -13.79
N ALA A 342 -3.09 -11.41 -13.96
CA ALA A 342 -1.87 -12.11 -13.63
C ALA A 342 -1.09 -11.36 -12.56
N VAL A 343 -1.03 -11.92 -11.35
CA VAL A 343 -0.14 -11.41 -10.30
C VAL A 343 1.26 -11.96 -10.55
N PRO A 344 2.25 -11.09 -10.80
CA PRO A 344 3.57 -11.55 -11.18
C PRO A 344 4.30 -12.20 -9.99
N PRO A 345 5.16 -13.22 -10.19
CA PRO A 345 5.85 -13.91 -9.09
C PRO A 345 6.73 -13.00 -8.23
N ASP A 346 7.22 -11.89 -8.78
CA ASP A 346 8.05 -10.90 -8.10
C ASP A 346 7.24 -9.78 -7.42
N TRP A 347 5.92 -9.92 -7.29
CA TRP A 347 5.05 -8.88 -6.74
C TRP A 347 5.49 -8.38 -5.34
N ARG A 348 6.01 -9.28 -4.49
CA ARG A 348 6.54 -8.94 -3.15
C ARG A 348 7.86 -8.17 -3.22
N SER A 349 8.71 -8.48 -4.19
CA SER A 349 10.03 -7.85 -4.34
C SER A 349 10.02 -6.60 -5.22
N ALA A 350 8.92 -6.36 -5.95
CA ALA A 350 8.70 -5.19 -6.79
C ALA A 350 7.36 -4.49 -6.46
N PRO A 351 7.19 -3.92 -5.25
CA PRO A 351 5.97 -3.19 -4.89
C PRO A 351 5.71 -2.00 -5.81
N LEU A 352 4.42 -1.74 -6.10
CA LEU A 352 3.98 -0.60 -6.90
C LEU A 352 4.10 0.71 -6.10
N SER A 353 4.40 1.80 -6.79
CA SER A 353 4.27 3.16 -6.30
C SER A 353 2.87 3.37 -5.74
N GLY A 354 2.75 3.92 -4.54
CA GLY A 354 1.47 4.08 -3.83
C GLY A 354 0.99 2.83 -3.09
N ALA A 355 1.38 1.64 -3.54
CA ALA A 355 1.01 0.36 -2.96
C ALA A 355 2.11 -0.28 -2.09
N SER A 356 3.19 0.46 -1.83
CA SER A 356 4.21 0.04 -0.86
C SER A 356 3.86 0.51 0.55
N ALA A 357 4.06 -0.38 1.53
CA ALA A 357 3.82 -0.16 2.95
C ALA A 357 5.13 -0.24 3.76
N PRO A 358 5.92 0.85 3.85
CA PRO A 358 7.17 0.85 4.61
C PRO A 358 6.93 0.62 6.10
N THR A 359 7.49 -0.46 6.64
CA THR A 359 7.32 -0.87 8.04
C THR A 359 8.66 -0.97 8.74
N VAL A 360 8.77 -0.45 9.96
CA VAL A 360 9.98 -0.59 10.78
C VAL A 360 10.08 -2.04 11.26
N VAL A 361 11.10 -2.76 10.82
CA VAL A 361 11.33 -4.16 11.21
C VAL A 361 12.46 -4.30 12.24
N GLU A 362 13.42 -3.38 12.23
CA GLU A 362 14.54 -3.38 13.16
C GLU A 362 14.86 -1.95 13.63
N ARG A 363 15.28 -1.82 14.89
CA ARG A 363 15.82 -0.57 15.44
C ARG A 363 17.30 -0.78 15.74
N GLY A 364 18.14 0.01 15.09
CA GLY A 364 19.58 0.06 15.35
C GLY A 364 19.87 0.75 16.69
N GLY A 365 20.93 0.27 17.35
CA GLY A 365 21.47 0.84 18.59
C GLY A 365 22.36 2.07 18.39
#